data_AF-A0A510UX52-F1
#
_entry.id   AF-A0A510UX52-F1
#
_cell.length_a   1.000
_cell.length_b   1.000
_cell.length_c   1.000
_cell.angle_alpha   90.00
_cell.angle_beta   90.00
_cell.angle_gamma   90.00
#
_symmetry.space_group_name_H-M   'P 1'
#
loop_
_entity.id
_entity.type
_entity.pdbx_description
1 polymer ?
#
loop_
_entity_poly.entity_id
_entity_poly.type
_entity_poly.pdbx_seq_one_letter_code
_entity_poly.pdbx_strand_id
1 'polypeptide(L)'
;MTELTHDVARSRAPERTTPTATQPTPLLPAPLAHEPAAPDHDAASHGEAHAAGAFDRLRRHGDRTVRRMMNDDDAGPVADGFVGPGDALPDKPDVGTPAYLLAYDPAVKKYRQSEYETAVRIITERQVRLRRAEEGARHDWVDDHGTTYDAVGNFPATFFEKQWPTLQKQIRLHLGKAQVVPVDVAQFSEDQRALVRAFVVDLANAQVVIVGDK
;
A
#
# COMPACT_ATOMS: atom_id res chain seq x y z
N MET A 1 -71.99 41.08 31.01
CA MET A 1 -70.56 40.91 31.33
C MET A 1 -69.76 41.38 30.13
N THR A 2 -69.27 42.61 30.27
CA THR A 2 -68.00 43.22 29.82
C THR A 2 -67.35 42.88 28.47
N GLU A 3 -67.00 43.96 27.77
CA GLU A 3 -66.11 44.16 26.61
C GLU A 3 -64.77 43.40 26.63
N LEU A 4 -64.15 43.19 25.46
CA LEU A 4 -62.98 43.96 24.99
C LEU A 4 -62.35 43.35 23.73
N THR A 5 -62.29 44.17 22.67
CA THR A 5 -61.34 44.11 21.54
C THR A 5 -59.89 43.98 21.99
N HIS A 6 -59.01 43.34 21.22
CA HIS A 6 -57.63 43.82 20.99
C HIS A 6 -57.01 43.19 19.73
N ASP A 7 -56.70 44.08 18.80
CA ASP A 7 -55.84 43.94 17.63
C ASP A 7 -54.38 44.12 18.08
N VAL A 8 -53.46 43.23 17.67
CA VAL A 8 -52.01 43.45 17.82
C VAL A 8 -51.28 42.91 16.60
N ALA A 9 -50.94 43.85 15.72
CA ALA A 9 -49.92 43.75 14.70
C ALA A 9 -48.57 43.30 15.29
N ARG A 10 -47.87 42.38 14.61
CA ARG A 10 -46.46 42.10 14.88
C ARG A 10 -45.59 42.48 13.69
N SER A 11 -44.67 43.38 14.00
CA SER A 11 -43.65 44.00 13.18
C SER A 11 -42.78 43.02 12.41
N ARG A 12 -42.53 43.36 11.14
CA ARG A 12 -41.41 42.87 10.34
C ARG A 12 -40.08 43.34 10.96
N ALA A 13 -39.15 42.41 11.15
CA ALA A 13 -37.75 42.71 11.48
C ALA A 13 -36.97 43.12 10.22
N PRO A 14 -35.96 44.00 10.32
CA PRO A 14 -35.14 44.40 9.19
C PRO A 14 -34.08 43.34 8.81
N GLU A 15 -33.90 43.17 7.51
CA GLU A 15 -32.89 42.33 6.87
C GLU A 15 -31.48 42.82 7.20
N ARG A 16 -30.62 41.91 7.68
CA ARG A 16 -29.18 42.17 7.83
C ARG A 16 -28.50 41.92 6.49
N THR A 17 -28.05 43.00 5.86
CA THR A 17 -27.08 42.96 4.76
C THR A 17 -25.72 42.48 5.27
N THR A 18 -25.28 41.32 4.80
CA THR A 18 -23.89 40.85 4.95
C THR A 18 -22.98 41.54 3.93
N PRO A 19 -21.76 41.97 4.30
CA PRO A 19 -20.80 42.54 3.36
C PRO A 19 -20.16 41.46 2.48
N THR A 20 -20.10 41.75 1.18
CA THR A 20 -19.38 41.01 0.13
C THR A 20 -17.91 40.85 0.49
N ALA A 21 -17.47 39.60 0.66
CA ALA A 21 -16.06 39.27 0.74
C ALA A 21 -15.42 39.33 -0.66
N THR A 22 -14.50 40.27 -0.85
CA THR A 22 -13.60 40.35 -1.99
C THR A 22 -12.78 39.06 -2.09
N GLN A 23 -12.95 38.30 -3.18
CA GLN A 23 -12.09 37.16 -3.48
C GLN A 23 -10.67 37.65 -3.83
N PRO A 24 -9.60 37.06 -3.27
CA PRO A 24 -8.24 37.36 -3.70
C PRO A 24 -7.98 36.76 -5.09
N THR A 25 -7.42 37.59 -5.97
CA THR A 25 -6.93 37.24 -7.30
C THR A 25 -5.93 36.07 -7.22
N PRO A 26 -6.09 34.98 -7.99
CA PRO A 26 -5.07 33.94 -8.06
C PRO A 26 -3.83 34.48 -8.78
N LEU A 27 -2.69 34.47 -8.09
CA LEU A 27 -1.37 34.66 -8.68
C LEU A 27 -1.07 33.50 -9.64
N LEU A 28 -0.85 33.82 -10.91
CA LEU A 28 -0.38 32.89 -11.92
C LEU A 28 0.98 32.30 -11.50
N PRO A 29 1.22 30.98 -11.64
CA PRO A 29 2.53 30.40 -11.44
C PRO A 29 3.52 30.86 -12.53
N ALA A 30 4.74 31.17 -12.11
CA ALA A 30 5.87 31.49 -12.98
C ALA A 30 6.21 30.33 -13.93
N PRO A 31 6.75 30.60 -15.12
CA PRO A 31 7.14 29.55 -16.06
C PRO A 31 8.30 28.68 -15.51
N LEU A 32 8.16 27.37 -15.70
CA LEU A 32 9.15 26.34 -15.40
C LEU A 32 10.47 26.64 -16.13
N ALA A 33 11.56 26.72 -15.36
CA ALA A 33 12.90 26.73 -15.90
C ALA A 33 13.24 25.36 -16.50
N HIS A 34 13.81 25.39 -17.70
CA HIS A 34 14.30 24.25 -18.48
C HIS A 34 15.25 23.33 -17.69
N GLU A 35 14.98 22.03 -17.75
CA GLU A 35 15.97 20.98 -17.52
C GLU A 35 17.10 21.02 -18.58
N PRO A 36 18.37 20.80 -18.20
CA PRO A 36 19.40 20.38 -19.15
C PRO A 36 19.40 18.86 -19.32
N ALA A 37 19.50 18.45 -20.59
CA ALA A 37 19.51 17.09 -21.11
C ALA A 37 20.68 16.23 -20.57
N ALA A 38 20.42 14.92 -20.47
CA ALA A 38 21.42 13.89 -20.26
C ALA A 38 22.29 13.71 -21.53
N PRO A 39 23.60 13.41 -21.39
CA PRO A 39 24.45 13.13 -22.53
C PRO A 39 24.28 11.70 -23.06
N ASP A 40 24.19 11.63 -24.39
CA ASP A 40 24.31 10.45 -25.24
C ASP A 40 25.64 9.72 -25.04
N HIS A 41 25.60 8.38 -25.02
CA HIS A 41 26.75 7.55 -25.30
C HIS A 41 26.42 6.55 -26.41
N ASP A 42 27.04 6.82 -27.56
CA ASP A 42 27.07 6.00 -28.77
C ASP A 42 27.74 4.64 -28.58
N ALA A 43 27.12 3.68 -29.26
CA ALA A 43 27.64 2.55 -30.03
C ALA A 43 29.14 2.18 -29.97
N ALA A 44 29.38 0.88 -29.78
CA ALA A 44 30.44 0.15 -30.49
C ALA A 44 30.03 -1.32 -30.74
N SER A 45 29.93 -1.68 -32.02
CA SER A 45 29.88 -3.04 -32.55
C SER A 45 31.12 -3.86 -32.19
N HIS A 46 30.97 -5.19 -32.10
CA HIS A 46 31.59 -6.21 -33.00
C HIS A 46 31.51 -7.61 -32.36
N GLY A 47 31.18 -8.62 -33.18
CA GLY A 47 31.66 -9.99 -32.97
C GLY A 47 30.61 -11.10 -33.02
N GLU A 48 30.23 -11.53 -34.23
CA GLU A 48 29.73 -12.88 -34.47
C GLU A 48 30.83 -13.92 -34.22
N ALA A 49 30.46 -15.07 -33.62
CA ALA A 49 30.99 -16.37 -34.01
C ALA A 49 30.10 -17.52 -33.54
N HIS A 50 29.79 -18.39 -34.50
CA HIS A 50 29.14 -19.69 -34.41
C HIS A 50 29.77 -20.67 -33.39
N ALA A 51 28.95 -21.54 -32.79
CA ALA A 51 29.21 -22.98 -32.77
C ALA A 51 27.97 -23.79 -32.33
N ALA A 52 27.66 -24.82 -33.11
CA ALA A 52 26.67 -25.86 -32.85
C ALA A 52 27.20 -26.90 -31.83
N GLY A 53 26.30 -27.60 -31.14
CA GLY A 53 26.66 -28.79 -30.36
C GLY A 53 25.51 -29.37 -29.54
N ALA A 54 24.82 -30.37 -30.11
CA ALA A 54 23.83 -31.20 -29.44
C ALA A 54 24.51 -32.35 -28.66
N PHE A 55 24.02 -32.69 -27.45
CA PHE A 55 24.11 -34.01 -26.79
C PHE A 55 23.17 -33.98 -25.56
N ASP A 56 21.96 -34.53 -25.65
CA ASP A 56 21.53 -35.90 -25.33
C ASP A 56 21.57 -36.30 -23.83
N ARG A 57 20.39 -36.81 -23.42
CA ARG A 57 20.01 -37.63 -22.25
C ARG A 57 21.05 -37.92 -21.16
N LEU A 58 20.63 -37.77 -19.90
CA LEU A 58 20.43 -38.94 -19.03
C LEU A 58 19.50 -38.68 -17.84
N ARG A 59 18.41 -39.47 -17.84
CA ARG A 59 17.47 -39.74 -16.76
C ARG A 59 18.00 -40.96 -15.99
N ARG A 60 18.17 -40.90 -14.67
CA ARG A 60 18.08 -42.10 -13.80
C ARG A 60 17.87 -41.79 -12.32
N HIS A 61 17.03 -42.63 -11.73
CA HIS A 61 16.59 -42.73 -10.34
C HIS A 61 17.70 -43.14 -9.35
N GLY A 62 17.47 -42.80 -8.07
CA GLY A 62 18.01 -43.47 -6.88
C GLY A 62 17.62 -42.64 -5.64
N ASP A 63 16.53 -42.94 -4.94
CA ASP A 63 16.33 -43.97 -3.89
C ASP A 63 16.60 -43.44 -2.46
N ARG A 64 15.74 -43.91 -1.57
CA ARG A 64 15.37 -43.45 -0.24
C ARG A 64 16.46 -43.59 0.83
N THR A 65 16.17 -42.88 1.91
CA THR A 65 16.30 -43.28 3.33
C THR A 65 17.49 -42.70 4.09
N VAL A 66 17.22 -41.64 4.85
CA VAL A 66 17.71 -41.53 6.22
C VAL A 66 16.58 -41.02 7.11
N ARG A 67 16.33 -41.81 8.14
CA ARG A 67 15.30 -41.70 9.15
C ARG A 67 15.95 -41.04 10.38
N ARG A 68 15.18 -40.17 11.05
CA ARG A 68 15.22 -39.91 12.50
C ARG A 68 16.31 -38.95 13.01
N MET A 69 15.88 -37.76 13.40
CA MET A 69 15.79 -37.38 14.82
C MET A 69 14.81 -36.20 14.95
N MET A 70 13.62 -36.53 15.45
CA MET A 70 12.60 -35.59 15.92
C MET A 70 13.13 -34.91 17.18
N ASN A 71 13.32 -33.61 17.12
CA ASN A 71 12.97 -32.74 18.23
C ASN A 71 11.61 -32.16 17.87
N ASP A 72 10.58 -32.74 18.48
CA ASP A 72 9.23 -32.21 18.50
C ASP A 72 9.22 -31.00 19.44
N ASP A 73 9.50 -29.82 18.89
CA ASP A 73 9.08 -28.50 19.40
C ASP A 73 8.47 -27.73 18.20
N ASP A 74 7.33 -28.26 17.76
CA ASP A 74 6.08 -27.57 17.40
C ASP A 74 6.13 -26.21 16.67
N ALA A 75 6.79 -26.17 15.51
CA ALA A 75 6.34 -25.38 14.37
C ALA A 75 6.75 -26.12 13.09
N GLY A 76 5.86 -26.98 12.58
CA GLY A 76 6.07 -27.63 11.29
C GLY A 76 6.38 -26.59 10.20
N PRO A 77 7.15 -26.96 9.16
CA PRO A 77 7.40 -26.04 8.04
C PRO A 77 6.04 -25.69 7.41
N VAL A 78 5.60 -24.44 7.52
CA VAL A 78 4.46 -23.93 6.76
C VAL A 78 4.77 -24.14 5.28
N ALA A 79 4.10 -25.13 4.69
CA ALA A 79 4.56 -25.76 3.46
C ALA A 79 4.63 -24.81 2.25
N ASP A 80 4.02 -23.63 2.31
CA ASP A 80 3.99 -22.67 1.19
C ASP A 80 4.33 -21.22 1.59
N GLY A 81 4.83 -20.99 2.82
CA GLY A 81 5.27 -19.66 3.28
C GLY A 81 4.16 -18.61 3.48
N PHE A 82 2.89 -18.98 3.35
CA PHE A 82 1.75 -18.11 3.61
C PHE A 82 1.45 -17.97 5.10
N VAL A 83 1.11 -16.76 5.50
CA VAL A 83 0.70 -16.36 6.86
C VAL A 83 -0.69 -15.74 6.80
N GLY A 84 -1.60 -16.15 7.66
CA GLY A 84 -3.01 -15.78 7.64
C GLY A 84 -3.62 -15.50 9.01
N PRO A 85 -4.97 -15.33 9.07
CA PRO A 85 -5.65 -14.85 10.28
C PRO A 85 -5.60 -15.78 11.48
N GLY A 86 -5.31 -17.07 11.27
CA GLY A 86 -5.18 -18.07 12.33
C GLY A 86 -3.75 -18.29 12.83
N ASP A 87 -2.76 -17.65 12.19
CA ASP A 87 -1.35 -17.81 12.54
C ASP A 87 -0.95 -16.86 13.67
N ALA A 88 0.09 -17.22 14.43
CA ALA A 88 0.67 -16.33 15.42
C ALA A 88 1.41 -15.18 14.72
N LEU A 89 0.92 -13.95 14.92
CA LEU A 89 1.48 -12.72 14.37
C LEU A 89 2.04 -11.84 15.51
N PRO A 90 3.22 -12.18 16.06
CA PRO A 90 3.82 -11.40 17.14
C PRO A 90 4.22 -10.00 16.65
N ASP A 91 4.24 -9.01 17.53
CA ASP A 91 4.68 -7.64 17.18
C ASP A 91 6.10 -7.58 16.60
N LYS A 92 6.94 -8.54 17.01
CA LYS A 92 8.32 -8.71 16.57
C LYS A 92 8.54 -10.18 16.20
N PRO A 93 8.40 -10.56 14.93
CA PRO A 93 8.63 -11.93 14.49
C PRO A 93 10.12 -12.27 14.52
N ASP A 94 10.43 -13.50 14.91
CA ASP A 94 11.81 -14.00 14.91
C ASP A 94 12.35 -14.11 13.48
N VAL A 95 13.64 -13.83 13.31
CA VAL A 95 14.30 -13.85 12.00
C VAL A 95 14.14 -15.21 11.33
N GLY A 96 13.75 -15.20 10.06
CA GLY A 96 13.57 -16.42 9.25
C GLY A 96 12.21 -17.11 9.45
N THR A 97 11.37 -16.63 10.36
CA THR A 97 9.97 -17.07 10.42
C THR A 97 9.17 -16.55 9.22
N PRO A 98 8.08 -17.24 8.83
CA PRO A 98 7.17 -16.77 7.78
C PRO A 98 6.64 -15.35 8.03
N ALA A 99 6.29 -15.05 9.29
CA ALA A 99 5.85 -13.73 9.71
C ALA A 99 6.94 -12.67 9.48
N TYR A 100 8.20 -12.97 9.80
CA TYR A 100 9.33 -12.08 9.52
C TYR A 100 9.51 -11.84 8.03
N LEU A 101 9.33 -12.88 7.20
CA LEU A 101 9.49 -12.78 5.76
C LEU A 101 8.47 -11.84 5.10
N LEU A 102 7.29 -11.62 5.68
CA LEU A 102 6.30 -10.65 5.18
C LEU A 102 6.90 -9.25 5.00
N ALA A 103 7.89 -8.89 5.79
CA ALA A 103 8.51 -7.57 5.79
C ALA A 103 10.00 -7.57 5.49
N TYR A 104 10.54 -8.73 5.12
CA TYR A 104 11.90 -8.83 4.64
C TYR A 104 11.93 -8.50 3.16
N ASP A 105 12.53 -7.36 2.81
CA ASP A 105 12.76 -6.96 1.43
C ASP A 105 14.00 -7.72 0.90
N PRO A 106 13.83 -8.69 -0.03
CA PRO A 106 14.95 -9.51 -0.50
C PRO A 106 15.95 -8.71 -1.34
N ALA A 107 15.51 -7.65 -2.02
CA ALA A 107 16.35 -6.86 -2.91
C ALA A 107 17.39 -6.04 -2.13
N VAL A 108 17.01 -5.51 -0.96
CA VAL A 108 17.91 -4.74 -0.08
C VAL A 108 18.32 -5.50 1.18
N LYS A 109 17.87 -6.75 1.32
CA LYS A 109 18.17 -7.66 2.44
C LYS A 109 17.87 -7.08 3.81
N LYS A 110 16.74 -6.37 3.94
CA LYS A 110 16.38 -5.61 5.15
C LYS A 110 14.93 -5.83 5.55
N TYR A 111 14.72 -6.02 6.84
CA TYR A 111 13.39 -6.05 7.44
C TYR A 111 12.85 -4.64 7.68
N ARG A 112 11.55 -4.43 7.37
CA ARG A 112 10.86 -3.15 7.53
C ARG A 112 9.60 -3.31 8.37
N GLN A 113 9.66 -2.90 9.64
CA GLN A 113 8.54 -3.05 10.58
C GLN A 113 7.23 -2.47 10.06
N SER A 114 7.26 -1.33 9.36
CA SER A 114 6.05 -0.73 8.79
C SER A 114 5.39 -1.64 7.75
N GLU A 115 6.17 -2.36 6.93
CA GLU A 115 5.61 -3.32 5.97
C GLU A 115 4.98 -4.52 6.68
N TYR A 116 5.57 -4.97 7.80
CA TYR A 116 5.02 -6.06 8.59
C TYR A 116 3.66 -5.69 9.17
N GLU A 117 3.57 -4.53 9.83
CA GLU A 117 2.32 -4.03 10.41
C GLU A 117 1.23 -3.89 9.35
N THR A 118 1.59 -3.40 8.15
CA THR A 118 0.66 -3.31 7.02
C THR A 118 0.20 -4.69 6.55
N ALA A 119 1.10 -5.67 6.41
CA ALA A 119 0.74 -7.04 6.05
C ALA A 119 -0.21 -7.67 7.08
N VAL A 120 0.04 -7.48 8.37
CA VAL A 120 -0.84 -7.92 9.47
C VAL A 120 -2.23 -7.30 9.35
N ARG A 121 -2.33 -5.99 9.06
CA ARG A 121 -3.63 -5.32 8.85
C ARG A 121 -4.36 -5.88 7.64
N ILE A 122 -3.66 -6.13 6.53
CA ILE A 122 -4.27 -6.75 5.34
C ILE A 122 -4.81 -8.15 5.68
N ILE A 123 -4.00 -8.99 6.33
CA ILE A 123 -4.39 -10.34 6.77
C ILE A 123 -5.64 -10.28 7.65
N THR A 124 -5.63 -9.42 8.67
CA THR A 124 -6.70 -9.35 9.67
C THR A 124 -7.97 -8.68 9.17
N GLU A 125 -7.88 -7.62 8.39
CA GLU A 125 -9.06 -6.86 7.94
C GLU A 125 -9.68 -7.47 6.69
N ARG A 126 -8.87 -8.12 5.84
CA ARG A 126 -9.35 -8.75 4.60
C ARG A 126 -9.51 -10.27 4.71
N GLN A 127 -9.11 -10.85 5.83
CA GLN A 127 -9.21 -12.29 6.10
C GLN A 127 -8.52 -13.14 5.00
N VAL A 128 -7.36 -12.68 4.55
CA VAL A 128 -6.54 -13.34 3.51
C VAL A 128 -5.26 -13.91 4.12
N ARG A 129 -4.64 -14.87 3.41
CA ARG A 129 -3.31 -15.36 3.74
C ARG A 129 -2.31 -14.72 2.80
N LEU A 130 -1.22 -14.14 3.30
CA LEU A 130 -0.19 -13.49 2.48
C LEU A 130 1.12 -14.24 2.56
N ARG A 131 1.87 -14.25 1.45
CA ARG A 131 3.32 -14.44 1.47
C ARG A 131 4.01 -13.23 0.84
N ARG A 132 5.28 -13.03 1.19
CA ARG A 132 6.13 -12.05 0.50
C ARG A 132 6.33 -12.46 -0.96
N ALA A 133 6.26 -11.49 -1.86
CA ALA A 133 6.59 -11.70 -3.25
C ALA A 133 8.08 -12.05 -3.45
N GLU A 134 8.38 -12.73 -4.56
CA GLU A 134 9.73 -13.14 -4.89
C GLU A 134 10.61 -11.94 -5.29
N GLU A 135 11.94 -12.14 -5.27
CA GLU A 135 12.88 -11.11 -5.70
C GLU A 135 12.61 -10.66 -7.14
N GLY A 136 12.56 -9.34 -7.36
CA GLY A 136 12.26 -8.74 -8.67
C GLY A 136 10.76 -8.55 -8.96
N ALA A 137 9.86 -8.96 -8.06
CA ALA A 137 8.43 -8.76 -8.22
C ALA A 137 8.01 -7.27 -8.22
N ARG A 138 6.94 -7.02 -8.97
CA ARG A 138 6.16 -5.76 -9.10
C ARG A 138 5.58 -5.21 -7.79
N HIS A 139 5.32 -6.10 -6.86
CA HIS A 139 4.37 -5.98 -5.76
C HIS A 139 4.97 -6.57 -4.49
N ASP A 140 4.41 -6.22 -3.34
CA ASP A 140 4.96 -6.63 -2.05
C ASP A 140 4.54 -8.05 -1.66
N TRP A 141 3.27 -8.41 -1.89
CA TRP A 141 2.71 -9.70 -1.46
C TRP A 141 1.81 -10.34 -2.51
N VAL A 142 1.61 -11.64 -2.32
CA VAL A 142 0.62 -12.45 -3.04
C VAL A 142 -0.22 -13.20 -2.01
N ASP A 143 -1.53 -13.33 -2.24
CA ASP A 143 -2.39 -14.19 -1.42
C ASP A 143 -2.50 -15.64 -1.94
N ASP A 144 -3.18 -16.50 -1.18
CA ASP A 144 -3.39 -17.91 -1.53
C ASP A 144 -4.33 -18.12 -2.74
N HIS A 145 -4.95 -17.04 -3.24
CA HIS A 145 -5.73 -17.01 -4.48
C HIS A 145 -4.94 -16.45 -5.68
N GLY A 146 -3.70 -16.01 -5.48
CA GLY A 146 -2.87 -15.39 -6.51
C GLY A 146 -3.13 -13.89 -6.71
N THR A 147 -3.91 -13.25 -5.83
CA THR A 147 -4.13 -11.81 -5.82
C THR A 147 -2.85 -11.11 -5.37
N THR A 148 -2.43 -10.07 -6.10
CA THR A 148 -1.22 -9.31 -5.77
C THR A 148 -1.56 -8.04 -5.00
N TYR A 149 -0.70 -7.69 -4.04
CA TYR A 149 -0.84 -6.53 -3.16
C TYR A 149 0.43 -5.69 -3.19
N ASP A 150 0.29 -4.37 -3.31
CA ASP A 150 1.39 -3.39 -3.27
C ASP A 150 0.90 -2.19 -2.45
N ALA A 151 1.43 -2.02 -1.24
CA ALA A 151 0.83 -1.13 -0.24
C ALA A 151 1.56 0.21 -0.10
N VAL A 152 0.82 1.21 0.37
CA VAL A 152 1.32 2.57 0.61
C VAL A 152 0.76 3.12 1.92
N GLY A 153 1.40 4.15 2.49
CA GLY A 153 0.77 4.98 3.52
C GLY A 153 1.26 4.82 4.96
N ASN A 154 1.82 3.68 5.37
CA ASN A 154 2.25 3.44 6.76
C ASN A 154 3.52 4.24 7.15
N PHE A 155 3.41 5.56 7.20
CA PHE A 155 4.45 6.50 7.62
C PHE A 155 3.92 7.43 8.74
N PRO A 156 4.79 8.08 9.53
CA PRO A 156 4.36 8.90 10.65
C PRO A 156 3.47 10.08 10.24
N ALA A 157 2.34 10.28 10.94
CA ALA A 157 1.38 11.36 10.71
C ALA A 157 1.99 12.78 10.65
N THR A 158 3.08 13.02 11.37
CA THR A 158 3.77 14.32 11.37
C THR A 158 4.28 14.73 9.97
N PHE A 159 4.45 13.75 9.07
CA PHE A 159 4.88 13.99 7.70
C PHE A 159 3.73 14.06 6.68
N PHE A 160 2.48 13.91 7.11
CA PHE A 160 1.32 13.78 6.22
C PHE A 160 1.24 14.92 5.21
N GLU A 161 1.23 16.17 5.64
CA GLU A 161 1.08 17.32 4.73
C GLU A 161 2.15 17.34 3.63
N LYS A 162 3.40 17.04 4.00
CA LYS A 162 4.53 16.98 3.07
C LYS A 162 4.46 15.78 2.14
N GLN A 163 3.99 14.63 2.63
CA GLN A 163 3.94 13.38 1.86
C GLN A 163 2.63 13.22 1.09
N TRP A 164 1.60 14.02 1.37
CA TRP A 164 0.27 13.85 0.79
C TRP A 164 0.27 13.84 -0.75
N PRO A 165 0.93 14.79 -1.45
CA PRO A 165 1.04 14.73 -2.91
C PRO A 165 1.75 13.46 -3.40
N THR A 166 2.78 13.01 -2.68
CA THR A 166 3.52 11.79 -3.00
C THR A 166 2.65 10.56 -2.79
N LEU A 167 1.90 10.47 -1.69
CA LEU A 167 0.99 9.37 -1.40
C LEU A 167 -0.06 9.23 -2.50
N GLN A 168 -0.72 10.32 -2.89
CA GLN A 168 -1.67 10.32 -4.00
C GLN A 168 -1.05 9.84 -5.31
N LYS A 169 0.20 10.22 -5.59
CA LYS A 169 0.93 9.73 -6.78
C LYS A 169 1.21 8.23 -6.66
N GLN A 170 1.68 7.75 -5.52
CA GLN A 170 2.00 6.34 -5.31
C GLN A 170 0.77 5.44 -5.44
N ILE A 171 -0.37 5.83 -4.85
CA ILE A 171 -1.65 5.11 -5.00
C ILE A 171 -1.95 4.87 -6.49
N ARG A 172 -1.87 5.91 -7.32
CA ARG A 172 -2.12 5.79 -8.77
C ARG A 172 -1.10 4.94 -9.49
N LEU A 173 0.19 5.03 -9.11
CA LEU A 173 1.24 4.22 -9.73
C LEU A 173 1.09 2.74 -9.38
N HIS A 174 0.65 2.40 -8.18
CA HIS A 174 0.54 1.02 -7.72
C HIS A 174 -0.65 0.27 -8.33
N LEU A 175 -1.68 1.00 -8.79
CA LEU A 175 -2.77 0.43 -9.60
C LEU A 175 -2.28 -0.26 -10.89
N GLY A 176 -1.11 0.13 -11.42
CA GLY A 176 -0.50 -0.53 -12.57
C GLY A 176 0.41 -1.73 -12.22
N LYS A 177 0.60 -2.03 -10.93
CA LYS A 177 1.55 -3.03 -10.45
C LYS A 177 0.90 -4.20 -9.72
N ALA A 178 -0.20 -3.93 -9.02
CA ALA A 178 -0.89 -4.90 -8.19
C ALA A 178 -2.40 -4.87 -8.43
N GLN A 179 -3.05 -5.99 -8.10
CA GLN A 179 -4.50 -6.13 -8.23
C GLN A 179 -5.24 -5.41 -7.10
N VAL A 180 -4.61 -5.30 -5.94
CA VAL A 180 -5.10 -4.57 -4.77
C VAL A 180 -4.02 -3.60 -4.28
N VAL A 181 -4.41 -2.37 -3.98
CA VAL A 181 -3.55 -1.32 -3.42
C VAL A 181 -4.06 -0.93 -2.03
N PRO A 182 -3.54 -1.56 -0.97
CA PRO A 182 -3.83 -1.15 0.40
C PRO A 182 -3.23 0.22 0.70
N VAL A 183 -4.05 1.16 1.16
CA VAL A 183 -3.64 2.44 1.72
C VAL A 183 -3.74 2.30 3.24
N ASP A 184 -2.60 2.09 3.87
CA ASP A 184 -2.51 1.96 5.32
C ASP A 184 -2.51 3.34 5.98
N VAL A 185 -3.57 3.62 6.74
CA VAL A 185 -3.79 4.91 7.41
C VAL A 185 -3.70 4.80 8.92
N ALA A 186 -3.20 3.69 9.46
CA ALA A 186 -3.23 3.41 10.89
C ALA A 186 -2.51 4.48 11.72
N GLN A 187 -1.44 5.07 11.19
CA GLN A 187 -0.67 6.11 11.86
C GLN A 187 -1.28 7.52 11.75
N PHE A 188 -2.28 7.72 10.88
CA PHE A 188 -2.84 9.04 10.59
C PHE A 188 -3.89 9.45 11.62
N SER A 189 -4.03 10.77 11.82
CA SER A 189 -5.14 11.33 12.60
C SER A 189 -6.47 11.17 11.86
N GLU A 190 -7.59 11.35 12.56
CA GLU A 190 -8.92 11.24 11.95
C GLU A 190 -9.14 12.21 10.78
N ASP A 191 -8.68 13.47 10.91
CA ASP A 191 -8.76 14.46 9.83
C ASP A 191 -7.92 14.03 8.61
N GLN A 192 -6.74 13.46 8.84
CA GLN A 192 -5.88 12.94 7.78
C GLN A 192 -6.50 11.72 7.11
N ARG A 193 -7.09 10.80 7.88
CA ARG A 193 -7.85 9.65 7.36
C ARG A 193 -9.04 10.10 6.53
N ALA A 194 -9.76 11.15 6.95
CA ALA A 194 -10.86 11.72 6.19
C ALA A 194 -10.39 12.24 4.81
N LEU A 195 -9.23 12.89 4.73
CA LEU A 195 -8.63 13.31 3.46
C LEU A 195 -8.27 12.11 2.56
N VAL A 196 -7.70 11.04 3.14
CA VAL A 196 -7.41 9.81 2.39
C VAL A 196 -8.70 9.15 1.89
N ARG A 197 -9.72 9.02 2.73
CA ARG A 197 -11.04 8.47 2.36
C ARG A 197 -11.66 9.25 1.20
N ALA A 198 -11.72 10.58 1.30
CA ALA A 198 -12.27 11.41 0.24
C ALA A 198 -11.54 11.17 -1.10
N PHE A 199 -10.20 11.16 -1.06
CA PHE A 199 -9.40 10.88 -2.24
C PHE A 199 -9.63 9.49 -2.84
N VAL A 200 -9.70 8.45 -2.01
CA VAL A 200 -9.94 7.07 -2.46
C VAL A 200 -11.36 6.92 -3.05
N VAL A 201 -12.36 7.57 -2.46
CA VAL A 201 -13.73 7.61 -3.01
C VAL A 201 -13.74 8.28 -4.38
N ASP A 202 -13.08 9.42 -4.53
CA ASP A 202 -13.01 10.18 -5.79
C ASP A 202 -12.28 9.42 -6.91
N LEU A 203 -11.36 8.51 -6.58
CA LEU A 203 -10.71 7.64 -7.56
C LEU A 203 -11.69 6.64 -8.22
N ALA A 204 -12.82 6.34 -7.56
CA ALA A 204 -13.84 5.40 -8.02
C ALA A 204 -13.26 4.04 -8.50
N ASN A 205 -12.22 3.54 -7.82
CA ASN A 205 -11.52 2.31 -8.18
C ASN A 205 -11.52 1.30 -7.02
N ALA A 206 -12.22 0.18 -7.22
CA ALA A 206 -12.38 -0.88 -6.21
C ALA A 206 -11.08 -1.62 -5.85
N GLN A 207 -10.00 -1.45 -6.63
CA GLN A 207 -8.69 -2.02 -6.32
C GLN A 207 -8.00 -1.28 -5.16
N VAL A 208 -8.34 0.00 -4.93
CA VAL A 208 -7.77 0.78 -3.83
C VAL A 208 -8.61 0.56 -2.58
N VAL A 209 -7.96 0.14 -1.51
CA VAL A 209 -8.63 -0.27 -0.28
C VAL A 209 -7.93 0.37 0.90
N ILE A 210 -8.69 0.87 1.87
CA ILE A 210 -8.10 1.47 3.08
C ILE A 210 -7.97 0.36 4.13
N VAL A 211 -6.84 0.34 4.83
CA VAL A 211 -6.60 -0.55 5.98
C VAL A 211 -6.14 0.27 7.19
N GLY A 212 -6.43 -0.22 8.40
CA GLY A 212 -6.09 0.49 9.64
C GLY A 212 -6.98 1.70 9.94
N ASP A 213 -8.16 1.77 9.32
CA ASP A 213 -9.15 2.83 9.52
C ASP A 213 -10.14 2.45 10.63
N LYS A 214 -9.65 2.45 11.87
CA LYS A 214 -10.40 2.10 13.09
C LYS A 214 -10.29 3.18 14.15
#